data_AF-A0AAQ4DAF8-F1
#
_entry.id   AF-A0AAQ4DAF8-F1
#
_cell.length_a   1.000
_cell.length_b   1.000
_cell.length_c   1.000
_cell.angle_alpha   90.00
_cell.angle_beta   90.00
_cell.angle_gamma   90.00
#
_symmetry.space_group_name_H-M   'P 1'
#
loop_
_entity.id
_entity.type
_entity.pdbx_description
1 polymer ?
#
loop_
_entity_poly.entity_id
_entity_poly.type
_entity_poly.pdbx_seq_one_letter_code
_entity_poly.pdbx_strand_id
1 'polypeptide(L)'
;MLVEAQTLRDNLKRIQAKMAKIFLVMLGVFLCDGVGHFQRNETYCYYNGTNTNVSYGELVYKEKPCEAWYCKNGTLRVTTCIGGKPERGSCWNRYTGKFPRCCHWFRLC
;
A
#
# COMPACT_ATOMS: atom_id res chain seq x y z
N MET A 1 64.13 -4.87 -30.90
CA MET A 1 63.63 -5.40 -29.60
C MET A 1 62.76 -4.43 -28.80
N LEU A 2 62.82 -3.10 -28.98
CA LEU A 2 61.94 -2.16 -28.25
C LEU A 2 60.48 -2.09 -28.77
N VAL A 3 60.26 -2.39 -30.05
CA VAL A 3 58.93 -2.25 -30.70
C VAL A 3 57.92 -3.28 -30.19
N GLU A 4 58.32 -4.53 -29.95
CA GLU A 4 57.42 -5.61 -29.46
C GLU A 4 56.92 -5.38 -28.03
N ALA A 5 57.73 -4.72 -27.18
CA ALA A 5 57.36 -4.40 -25.81
C ALA A 5 56.33 -3.26 -25.70
N GLN A 6 56.21 -2.42 -26.74
CA GLN A 6 55.21 -1.37 -26.84
C GLN A 6 53.84 -1.97 -27.19
N THR A 7 53.79 -2.84 -28.21
CA THR A 7 52.56 -3.47 -28.71
C THR A 7 51.88 -4.38 -27.67
N LEU A 8 52.66 -5.09 -26.86
CA LEU A 8 52.14 -5.91 -25.75
C LEU A 8 51.48 -5.07 -24.65
N ARG A 9 52.06 -3.91 -24.30
CA ARG A 9 51.48 -2.97 -23.34
C ARG A 9 50.19 -2.34 -23.83
N ASP A 10 50.14 -1.97 -25.10
CA ASP A 10 48.94 -1.37 -25.70
C ASP A 10 47.79 -2.38 -25.82
N ASN A 11 48.10 -3.64 -26.13
CA ASN A 11 47.11 -4.72 -26.13
C ASN A 11 46.57 -5.01 -24.72
N LEU A 12 47.42 -4.98 -23.68
CA LEU A 12 47.01 -5.18 -22.30
C LEU A 12 46.04 -4.08 -21.81
N LYS A 13 46.34 -2.81 -22.13
CA LYS A 13 45.45 -1.66 -21.83
C LYS A 13 44.11 -1.78 -22.56
N ARG A 14 44.13 -2.24 -23.81
CA ARG A 14 42.94 -2.44 -24.64
C ARG A 14 42.06 -3.59 -24.11
N ILE A 15 42.68 -4.64 -23.56
CA ILE A 15 41.98 -5.76 -22.91
C ILE A 15 41.38 -5.31 -21.56
N GLN A 16 42.11 -4.56 -20.73
CA GLN A 16 41.59 -4.03 -19.47
C GLN A 16 40.40 -3.07 -19.67
N ALA A 17 40.46 -2.21 -20.69
CA ALA A 17 39.35 -1.30 -21.02
C ALA A 17 38.07 -2.04 -21.48
N LYS A 18 38.21 -3.18 -22.16
CA LYS A 18 37.07 -4.02 -22.57
C LYS A 18 36.42 -4.70 -21.37
N MET A 19 37.22 -5.23 -20.44
CA MET A 19 36.72 -5.90 -19.24
C MET A 19 35.97 -4.92 -18.31
N ALA A 20 36.48 -3.70 -18.15
CA ALA A 20 35.80 -2.66 -17.37
C ALA A 20 34.44 -2.25 -17.96
N LYS A 21 34.34 -2.16 -19.29
CA LYS A 21 33.07 -1.88 -19.97
C LYS A 21 32.02 -2.97 -19.74
N ILE A 22 32.42 -4.24 -19.83
CA ILE A 22 31.52 -5.37 -19.61
C ILE A 22 31.04 -5.40 -18.15
N PHE A 23 31.92 -5.14 -17.19
CA PHE A 23 31.57 -5.10 -15.78
C PHE A 23 30.54 -4.01 -15.47
N LEU A 24 30.70 -2.81 -16.03
CA LEU A 24 29.75 -1.70 -15.87
C LEU A 24 28.37 -2.01 -16.48
N VAL A 25 28.33 -2.69 -17.63
CA VAL A 25 27.07 -3.11 -18.27
C VAL A 25 26.34 -4.14 -17.40
N MET A 26 27.05 -5.14 -16.87
CA MET A 26 26.45 -6.14 -15.99
C MET A 26 25.91 -5.52 -14.69
N LEU A 27 26.67 -4.60 -14.06
CA LEU A 27 26.24 -3.88 -12.86
C LEU A 27 24.98 -3.04 -13.10
N GLY A 28 24.84 -2.44 -14.28
CA GLY A 28 23.63 -1.69 -14.67
C GLY A 28 22.39 -2.58 -14.83
N VAL A 29 22.54 -3.81 -15.32
CA VAL A 29 21.42 -4.77 -15.43
C VAL A 29 20.98 -5.25 -14.04
N PHE A 30 21.93 -5.63 -13.18
CA PHE A 30 21.62 -6.12 -11.83
C PHE A 30 20.93 -5.09 -10.92
N LEU A 31 21.17 -3.79 -11.12
CA LEU A 31 20.53 -2.73 -10.34
C LEU A 31 19.09 -2.42 -10.79
N CYS A 32 18.71 -2.75 -12.03
CA CYS A 32 17.37 -2.49 -12.55
C CYS A 32 16.33 -3.52 -12.08
N ASP A 33 16.74 -4.76 -11.81
CA ASP A 33 15.83 -5.82 -11.37
C ASP A 33 15.47 -5.76 -9.86
N GLY A 34 16.17 -4.92 -9.08
CA GLY A 34 15.98 -4.80 -7.63
C GLY A 34 14.84 -3.87 -7.17
N VAL A 35 14.24 -3.09 -8.08
CA VAL A 35 13.21 -2.08 -7.73
C VAL A 35 11.82 -2.48 -8.25
N GLY A 36 11.61 -3.77 -8.50
CA GLY A 36 10.28 -4.34 -8.67
C GLY A 36 9.50 -4.19 -7.36
N HIS A 37 8.76 -3.09 -7.23
CA HIS A 37 7.85 -2.81 -6.13
C HIS A 37 7.08 -4.08 -5.75
N PHE A 38 7.48 -4.69 -4.63
CA PHE A 38 6.75 -5.78 -4.00
C PHE A 38 5.49 -5.20 -3.38
N GLN A 39 4.48 -4.97 -4.20
CA GLN A 39 3.15 -4.61 -3.75
C GLN A 39 2.51 -5.88 -3.22
N ARG A 40 2.90 -6.24 -1.99
CA ARG A 40 2.32 -7.35 -1.24
C ARG A 40 0.82 -7.06 -1.18
N ASN A 41 0.01 -7.85 -1.90
CA ASN A 41 -1.44 -7.79 -1.75
C ASN A 41 -1.73 -8.19 -0.31
N GLU A 42 -1.93 -7.21 0.57
CA GLU A 42 -2.28 -7.48 1.95
C GLU A 42 -3.66 -8.13 1.96
N THR A 43 -3.70 -9.38 2.40
CA THR A 43 -4.91 -10.19 2.51
C THR A 43 -5.85 -9.67 3.59
N TYR A 44 -5.35 -8.83 4.50
CA TYR A 44 -6.10 -8.27 5.61
C TYR A 44 -5.76 -6.80 5.77
N CYS A 45 -6.77 -6.01 6.14
CA CYS A 45 -6.59 -4.63 6.55
C CYS A 45 -6.82 -4.49 8.05
N TYR A 46 -6.00 -3.67 8.71
CA TYR A 46 -6.09 -3.42 10.14
C TYR A 46 -6.67 -2.02 10.40
N TYR A 47 -7.61 -1.92 11.34
CA TYR A 47 -8.14 -0.62 11.75
C TYR A 47 -7.22 0.02 12.78
N ASN A 48 -6.51 1.10 12.41
CA ASN A 48 -5.72 1.95 13.31
C ASN A 48 -4.82 1.18 14.30
N GLY A 49 -4.12 0.14 13.84
CA GLY A 49 -3.23 -0.68 14.67
C GLY A 49 -3.91 -1.58 15.71
N THR A 50 -5.24 -1.75 15.66
CA THR A 50 -5.97 -2.68 16.54
C THR A 50 -5.96 -4.12 16.03
N ASN A 51 -6.22 -5.08 16.93
CA ASN A 51 -6.40 -6.52 16.62
C ASN A 51 -7.65 -6.84 15.77
N THR A 52 -8.36 -5.83 15.27
CA THR A 52 -9.53 -6.02 14.42
C THR A 52 -9.06 -6.03 12.97
N ASN A 53 -9.00 -7.22 12.37
CA ASN A 53 -8.69 -7.40 10.96
C ASN A 53 -9.98 -7.52 10.13
N VAL A 54 -9.90 -7.07 8.88
CA VAL A 54 -10.93 -7.23 7.86
C VAL A 54 -10.31 -7.90 6.67
N SER A 55 -10.92 -8.97 6.16
CA SER A 55 -10.38 -9.72 5.04
C SER A 55 -10.47 -8.91 3.74
N TYR A 56 -9.57 -9.14 2.81
CA TYR A 56 -9.60 -8.51 1.49
C TYR A 56 -10.96 -8.73 0.81
N GLY A 57 -11.57 -7.63 0.35
CA GLY A 57 -12.88 -7.66 -0.31
C GLY A 57 -14.08 -7.85 0.65
N GLU A 58 -13.84 -8.02 1.94
CA GLU A 58 -14.90 -8.15 2.94
C GLU A 58 -15.52 -6.78 3.27
N LEU A 59 -16.85 -6.75 3.36
CA LEU A 59 -17.63 -5.59 3.76
C LEU A 59 -18.29 -5.85 5.12
N VAL A 60 -17.80 -5.20 6.16
CA VAL A 60 -18.25 -5.39 7.54
C VAL A 60 -19.08 -4.19 7.98
N TYR A 61 -20.31 -4.43 8.40
CA TYR A 61 -21.18 -3.41 8.97
C TYR A 61 -21.15 -3.44 10.49
N LYS A 62 -20.87 -2.30 11.12
CA LYS A 62 -20.83 -2.13 12.57
C LYS A 62 -21.98 -1.28 13.07
N GLU A 63 -22.37 -1.53 14.31
CA GLU A 63 -23.38 -0.75 15.05
C GLU A 63 -22.72 0.32 15.94
N LYS A 64 -21.62 -0.04 16.63
CA LYS A 64 -20.82 0.87 17.47
C LYS A 64 -19.33 0.70 17.19
N PRO A 65 -18.62 1.73 16.70
CA PRO A 65 -19.18 2.89 16.01
C PRO A 65 -20.01 2.46 14.78
N CYS A 66 -21.00 3.27 14.38
CA CYS A 66 -21.89 2.94 13.27
C CYS A 66 -21.20 3.27 11.94
N GLU A 67 -20.54 2.27 11.38
CA GLU A 67 -19.63 2.40 10.24
C GLU A 67 -19.71 1.17 9.34
N ALA A 68 -19.34 1.35 8.07
CA ALA A 68 -19.05 0.26 7.15
C ALA A 68 -17.56 0.21 6.86
N TRP A 69 -16.97 -0.96 7.00
CA TRP A 69 -15.54 -1.21 6.81
C TRP A 69 -15.35 -2.07 5.57
N TYR A 70 -14.43 -1.66 4.70
CA TYR A 70 -14.12 -2.38 3.46
C TYR A 70 -12.62 -2.40 3.21
N CYS A 71 -12.04 -3.60 3.10
CA CYS A 71 -10.62 -3.76 2.85
C CYS A 71 -10.33 -3.88 1.35
N LYS A 72 -9.51 -2.97 0.81
CA LYS A 72 -9.06 -3.01 -0.58
C LYS A 72 -7.58 -2.66 -0.69
N ASN A 73 -6.79 -3.58 -1.24
CA ASN A 73 -5.35 -3.43 -1.49
C ASN A 73 -4.57 -3.00 -0.23
N GLY A 74 -4.80 -3.67 0.90
CA GLY A 74 -4.19 -3.33 2.19
C GLY A 74 -4.67 -2.04 2.85
N THR A 75 -5.54 -1.29 2.17
CA THR A 75 -6.13 -0.07 2.73
C THR A 75 -7.53 -0.36 3.26
N LEU A 76 -7.73 -0.10 4.54
CA LEU A 76 -9.07 -0.13 5.14
C LEU A 76 -9.82 1.16 4.80
N ARG A 77 -10.94 1.03 4.09
CA ARG A 77 -11.88 2.13 3.85
C ARG A 77 -12.99 2.09 4.87
N VAL A 78 -13.18 3.19 5.57
CA VAL A 78 -14.21 3.35 6.60
C VAL A 78 -15.22 4.37 6.12
N THR A 79 -16.48 3.96 6.05
CA THR A 79 -17.61 4.81 5.69
C THR A 79 -18.44 5.10 6.92
N THR A 80 -18.58 6.37 7.26
CA THR A 80 -19.41 6.85 8.38
C THR A 80 -20.78 7.32 7.88
N CYS A 81 -21.70 7.58 8.80
CA CYS A 81 -23.02 8.11 8.46
C CYS A 81 -22.93 9.53 7.88
N ILE A 82 -23.68 9.77 6.81
CA ILE A 82 -23.84 11.11 6.22
C ILE A 82 -24.93 11.84 7.03
N GLY A 83 -24.55 12.93 7.69
CA GLY A 83 -25.43 13.63 8.63
C GLY A 83 -25.28 13.10 10.05
N GLY A 84 -24.85 13.97 10.96
CA GLY A 84 -24.69 13.65 12.37
C GLY A 84 -26.02 13.60 13.12
N LYS A 85 -25.95 13.54 14.45
CA LYS A 85 -27.11 13.79 15.31
C LYS A 85 -27.70 15.16 14.93
N PRO A 86 -29.03 15.28 14.72
CA PRO A 86 -29.65 16.58 14.47
C PRO A 86 -29.30 17.58 15.58
N GLU A 87 -28.91 18.80 15.19
CA GLU A 87 -28.35 19.81 16.11
C GLU A 87 -29.35 20.31 17.17
N ARG A 88 -30.65 20.18 16.92
CA ARG A 88 -31.71 20.76 17.75
C ARG A 88 -32.65 19.68 18.30
N GLY A 89 -32.75 19.61 19.63
CA GLY A 89 -33.73 18.80 20.36
C GLY A 89 -33.11 17.64 21.13
N SER A 90 -33.53 17.44 22.37
CA SER A 90 -33.12 16.33 23.24
C SER A 90 -33.81 15.00 22.90
N CYS A 91 -34.89 15.02 22.12
CA CYS A 91 -35.74 13.85 21.84
C CYS A 91 -35.28 12.99 20.64
N TRP A 92 -34.12 13.26 20.06
CA TRP A 92 -33.60 12.48 18.95
C TRP A 92 -32.96 11.18 19.46
N ASN A 93 -33.57 10.07 19.06
CA ASN A 93 -33.10 8.73 19.34
C ASN A 93 -32.53 8.10 18.08
N ARG A 94 -31.48 7.30 18.24
CA ARG A 94 -30.79 6.63 17.14
C ARG A 94 -31.46 5.29 16.87
N TYR A 95 -31.64 4.92 15.59
CA TYR A 95 -32.09 3.57 15.27
C TYR A 95 -31.04 2.54 15.71
N THR A 96 -31.51 1.40 16.23
CA THR A 96 -30.66 0.27 16.62
C THR A 96 -30.29 -0.61 15.42
N GLY A 97 -29.19 -1.35 15.55
CA GLY A 97 -28.68 -2.26 14.53
C GLY A 97 -27.45 -1.74 13.78
N LYS A 98 -27.01 -2.49 12.77
CA LYS A 98 -25.77 -2.20 12.02
C LYS A 98 -25.96 -1.11 10.95
N PHE A 99 -24.86 -0.52 10.48
CA PHE A 99 -24.86 0.39 9.33
C PHE A 99 -25.56 -0.26 8.11
N PRO A 100 -26.36 0.48 7.32
CA PRO A 100 -26.68 1.91 7.43
C PRO A 100 -27.86 2.22 8.35
N ARG A 101 -28.51 1.21 8.96
CA ARG A 101 -29.73 1.41 9.76
C ARG A 101 -29.47 2.35 10.95
N CYS A 102 -28.36 2.15 11.66
CA CYS A 102 -27.97 3.05 12.74
C CYS A 102 -27.59 4.46 12.26
N CYS A 103 -27.58 4.79 10.97
CA CYS A 103 -27.37 6.17 10.54
C CYS A 103 -28.63 7.04 10.68
N HIS A 104 -29.79 6.44 10.86
CA HIS A 104 -31.04 7.18 10.98
C HIS A 104 -31.30 7.61 12.42
N TRP A 105 -32.09 8.68 12.55
CA TRP A 105 -32.57 9.22 13.82
C TRP A 105 -34.09 9.36 13.76
N PHE A 106 -34.76 9.17 14.89
CA PHE A 106 -36.20 9.35 15.03
C PHE A 106 -36.51 10.17 16.29
N ARG A 107 -37.68 10.79 16.31
CA ARG A 107 -38.14 11.66 17.39
C ARG A 107 -39.25 10.96 18.18
N LEU A 108 -39.16 11.01 19.51
CA LEU A 108 -40.15 10.40 20.43
C LEU A 108 -40.96 11.45 21.23
N CYS A 109 -40.84 12.71 20.85
CA CYS A 109 -41.65 13.85 21.27
C CYS A 109 -41.89 14.71 19.99
#